data_AF-A0A4Q5R2A5-F1
#
_entry.id   AF-A0A4Q5R2A5-F1
#
_cell.length_a   1.000
_cell.length_b   1.000
_cell.length_c   1.000
_cell.angle_alpha   90.00
_cell.angle_beta   90.00
_cell.angle_gamma   90.00
#
_symmetry.space_group_name_H-M   'P 1'
#
loop_
_entity.id
_entity.type
_entity.pdbx_description
1 polymer ?
#
loop_
_entity_poly.entity_id
_entity_poly.type
_entity_poly.pdbx_seq_one_letter_code
_entity_poly.pdbx_strand_id
1 'polypeptide(L)' 'MMGHPIHIHGHFFDLVTGKGAYAPRKHTVLVQPGGTVSWDVTGEEGDWAFHCHMLYHMHAGMMRVVQVRKAGEAAA' A
#
# COMPACT_ATOMS: atom_id res chain seq x y z
N MET A 1 13.16 -4.48 16.81
CA MET A 1 13.09 -4.58 15.32
C MET A 1 11.93 -5.50 14.98
N MET A 2 10.93 -5.05 14.22
CA MET A 2 9.69 -5.81 13.96
C MET A 2 9.20 -5.62 12.52
N GLY A 3 8.45 -6.59 12.01
CA GLY A 3 7.80 -6.47 10.70
C GLY A 3 6.64 -5.46 10.73
N HIS A 4 6.44 -4.77 9.62
CA HIS A 4 5.38 -3.76 9.46
C HIS A 4 4.32 -4.28 8.49
N PRO A 5 3.07 -4.52 8.93
CA PRO A 5 1.97 -4.83 8.03
C PRO A 5 1.55 -3.58 7.26
N ILE A 6 1.97 -3.41 6.01
CA ILE A 6 1.66 -2.23 5.21
C ILE A 6 0.33 -2.43 4.48
N HIS A 7 -0.54 -1.43 4.55
CA HIS A 7 -1.90 -1.42 4.03
C HIS A 7 -2.20 -0.11 3.29
N ILE A 8 -2.91 -0.21 2.16
CA ILE A 8 -3.52 0.91 1.45
C ILE A 8 -5.04 0.71 1.44
N HIS A 9 -5.77 1.73 1.84
CA HIS A 9 -7.24 1.69 1.87
C HIS A 9 -7.81 1.66 0.46
N GLY A 10 -9.00 1.07 0.29
CA GLY A 10 -9.74 1.06 -0.98
C GLY A 10 -9.20 0.10 -2.04
N HIS A 11 -8.09 -0.60 -1.78
CA HIS A 11 -7.39 -1.37 -2.80
C HIS A 11 -7.05 -2.79 -2.35
N PHE A 12 -7.20 -3.73 -3.28
CA PHE A 12 -6.41 -4.95 -3.30
C PHE A 12 -5.26 -4.78 -4.30
N PHE A 13 -4.14 -5.44 -4.05
CA PHE A 13 -2.95 -5.42 -4.87
C PHE A 13 -2.39 -6.83 -5.07
N ASP A 14 -1.68 -7.03 -6.18
CA ASP A 14 -1.02 -8.28 -6.50
C ASP A 14 0.47 -8.18 -6.19
N LEU A 15 1.02 -9.14 -5.44
CA LEU A 15 2.44 -9.12 -5.09
C LEU A 15 3.32 -9.45 -6.31
N VAL A 16 4.31 -8.60 -6.58
CA VAL A 16 5.30 -8.83 -7.65
C VAL A 16 6.29 -9.90 -7.18
N THR A 17 5.92 -11.16 -7.42
CA THR A 17 6.66 -12.36 -6.96
C THR A 17 7.29 -13.15 -8.10
N GLY A 18 7.12 -12.71 -9.36
CA GLY A 18 7.53 -13.45 -10.55
C GLY A 18 6.63 -14.63 -10.91
N LYS A 19 5.52 -14.84 -10.19
CA LYS A 19 4.57 -15.96 -10.40
C LYS A 19 3.42 -15.65 -11.37
N GLY A 20 3.42 -14.47 -12.00
CA GLY A 20 2.39 -14.06 -12.96
C GLY A 20 0.98 -14.16 -12.39
N ALA A 21 0.10 -14.87 -13.09
CA ALA A 21 -1.30 -15.08 -12.68
C ALA A 21 -1.49 -15.80 -11.33
N TYR A 22 -0.44 -16.42 -10.78
CA TYR A 22 -0.46 -17.07 -9.46
C TYR A 22 0.16 -16.21 -8.35
N ALA A 23 0.42 -14.93 -8.63
CA ALA A 23 0.81 -13.96 -7.62
C ALA A 23 -0.29 -13.85 -6.54
N PRO A 24 0.07 -13.79 -5.24
CA PRO A 24 -0.91 -13.58 -4.19
C PRO A 24 -1.54 -12.19 -4.29
N ARG A 25 -2.87 -12.16 -4.34
CA ARG A 25 -3.66 -10.94 -4.17
C ARG A 25 -3.91 -10.66 -2.69
N LYS A 26 -3.59 -9.45 -2.22
CA LYS A 26 -3.71 -9.04 -0.81
C LYS A 26 -4.20 -7.60 -0.69
N HIS A 27 -4.64 -7.21 0.49
CA HIS A 27 -4.87 -5.80 0.86
C HIS A 27 -3.86 -5.30 1.88
N THR A 28 -3.11 -6.20 2.54
CA THR A 28 -2.09 -5.90 3.54
C THR A 28 -0.94 -6.87 3.38
N VAL A 29 0.30 -6.41 3.54
CA VAL A 29 1.48 -7.27 3.44
C VAL A 29 2.52 -6.95 4.50
N LEU A 30 3.16 -7.98 5.05
CA LEU A 30 4.20 -7.84 6.06
C LEU A 30 5.53 -7.50 5.39
N VAL A 31 6.07 -6.31 5.65
CA VAL A 31 7.41 -5.89 5.25
C VAL A 31 8.38 -6.17 6.40
N GLN A 32 9.39 -7.00 6.14
CA GLN A 32 10.40 -7.35 7.14
C GLN A 32 11.39 -6.20 7.36
N PRO A 33 12.05 -6.14 8.53
CA PRO A 33 13.07 -5.12 8.79
C PRO A 33 14.18 -5.13 7.74
N GLY A 34 14.49 -3.95 7.16
CA GLY A 34 15.47 -3.81 6.08
C GLY A 34 15.05 -4.44 4.75
N GLY A 35 13.86 -5.04 4.68
CA GLY A 35 13.30 -5.64 3.48
C GLY A 35 12.54 -4.63 2.63
N THR A 36 12.33 -5.00 1.36
CA THR A 36 11.47 -4.29 0.42
C THR A 36 10.47 -5.28 -0.17
N VAL A 37 9.24 -4.83 -0.40
CA VAL A 37 8.20 -5.61 -1.08
C VAL A 37 7.65 -4.74 -2.20
N SER A 38 7.45 -5.34 -3.38
CA SER A 38 6.82 -4.69 -4.53
C SER A 38 5.45 -5.31 -4.78
N TRP A 39 4.47 -4.49 -5.15
CA TRP A 39 3.14 -4.90 -5.54
C TRP A 39 2.60 -3.98 -6.63
N ASP A 40 1.70 -4.53 -7.45
CA ASP A 40 0.98 -3.78 -8.46
C ASP A 40 -0.42 -3.44 -7.93
N VAL A 41 -0.85 -2.19 -8.13
CA VAL A 41 -2.14 -1.67 -7.69
C VAL A 41 -2.83 -0.93 -8.82
N THR A 42 -4.11 -1.23 -9.04
CA THR A 42 -4.97 -0.45 -9.93
C THR A 42 -5.54 0.71 -9.13
N GLY A 43 -5.16 1.95 -9.46
CA GLY A 43 -5.60 3.13 -8.71
C GLY A 43 -7.07 3.46 -8.92
N GLU A 44 -7.80 3.59 -7.82
CA GLU A 44 -9.16 4.14 -7.76
C GLU A 44 -9.09 5.62 -7.39
N GLU A 45 -9.89 6.48 -8.02
CA GLU A 45 -9.89 7.93 -7.74
C GLU A 45 -10.25 8.22 -6.27
N GLY A 46 -9.48 9.10 -5.63
CA GLY A 46 -9.70 9.49 -4.25
C GLY A 46 -8.44 9.71 -3.43
N ASP A 47 -8.64 9.85 -2.13
CA ASP A 47 -7.59 10.02 -1.13
C ASP A 47 -7.54 8.80 -0.22
N TRP A 48 -6.43 8.07 -0.29
CA TRP A 48 -6.31 6.76 0.33
C TRP A 48 -5.27 6.77 1.43
N ALA A 49 -5.68 6.36 2.62
CA ALA A 49 -4.74 6.16 3.72
C ALA A 49 -3.79 5.00 3.37
N PHE A 50 -2.50 5.30 3.39
CA PHE A 50 -1.41 4.35 3.23
C PHE A 50 -0.61 4.31 4.53
N HIS A 51 -0.66 3.20 5.24
CA HIS A 51 -0.12 3.13 6.60
C HIS A 51 0.27 1.73 7.02
N CYS A 52 1.04 1.64 8.10
CA CYS A 52 1.17 0.40 8.85
C CYS A 52 -0.18 0.10 9.52
N HIS A 53 -0.72 -1.10 9.29
CA HIS A 53 -1.96 -1.62 9.85
C HIS A 53 -1.82 -2.02 11.33
N MET A 54 -1.03 -1.25 12.07
CA MET A 54 -0.95 -1.23 13.52
C MET A 54 -1.25 0.21 13.92
N LEU A 55 -2.44 0.44 14.49
CA LEU A 55 -2.96 1.78 14.73
C LEU A 55 -1.99 2.65 15.55
N TYR A 56 -1.32 2.07 16.55
CA TYR A 56 -0.30 2.79 17.32
C TYR A 56 0.83 3.34 16.43
N HIS A 57 1.30 2.58 15.44
CA HIS A 57 2.34 3.03 14.51
C HIS A 57 1.79 4.06 13.51
N MET A 58 0.54 3.89 13.07
CA MET A 58 -0.17 4.91 12.26
C MET A 58 -0.20 6.25 13.00
N HIS A 59 -0.66 6.25 14.27
CA HIS A 59 -0.71 7.45 15.11
C HIS A 59 0.66 8.03 15.43
N ALA A 60 1.69 7.20 15.52
CA ALA A 60 3.08 7.64 15.72
C ALA A 60 3.74 8.19 14.44
N GLY A 61 2.99 8.35 13.33
CA GLY A 61 3.46 9.01 12.10
C GLY A 61 3.72 8.07 10.92
N MET A 62 3.45 6.76 11.05
CA MET A 62 3.59 5.80 9.95
C MET A 62 2.35 5.77 9.06
N MET A 63 1.98 6.94 8.57
CA MET A 63 0.80 7.19 7.75
C MET A 63 1.12 8.22 6.68
N ARG A 64 0.57 8.00 5.48
CA ARG A 64 0.55 8.96 4.37
C ARG A 64 -0.81 8.87 3.66
N VAL A 65 -1.13 9.91 2.89
CA VAL A 65 -2.25 9.89 1.95
C VAL A 65 -1.69 9.70 0.55
N VAL A 66 -2.25 8.72 -0.19
CA VAL A 66 -2.00 8.54 -1.63
C VAL A 66 -3.19 9.12 -2.36
N GLN A 67 -2.94 10.08 -3.24
CA GLN A 67 -3.96 10.76 -4.01
C GLN A 67 -3.96 10.20 -5.43
N VAL A 68 -5.10 9.70 -5.87
CA VAL A 68 -5.34 9.28 -7.25
C VAL A 68 -6.31 10.27 -7.87
N ARG A 69 -5.94 10.80 -9.04
CA ARG A 69 -6.68 11.83 -9.77
C ARG A 69 -6.77 11.44 -11.24
N LYS A 70 -7.77 11.95 -11.96
CA LYS A 70 -7.81 11.82 -13.42
C LYS A 70 -6.62 12.57 -14.04
N ALA A 71 -6.14 12.03 -15.16
CA ALA A 71 -5.17 12.74 -15.98
C ALA A 71 -5.74 14.11 -16.39
N GLY A 72 -5.03 15.19 -16.07
CA GLY A 72 -5.47 16.58 -16.29
C GLY A 72 -6.04 17.30 -15.06
N GLU A 73 -6.31 16.57 -13.97
CA GLU A 73 -6.76 17.13 -12.67
C GLU A 73 -5.63 17.14 -11.61
N ALA A 74 -4.44 16.66 -11.97
CA ALA A 74 -3.31 16.52 -11.05
C ALA A 74 -2.70 17.90 -10.67
N ALA A 75 -3.29 18.48 -9.63
CA ALA A 75 -2.81 19.49 -8.68
C ALA A 75 -2.36 20.86 -9.22
N ALA A 76 -3.22 21.85 -9.00
CA ALA A 76 -2.81 23.11 -8.39
C ALA A 76 -2.41 22.89 -6.91
#